data_AF-A0A7H4P020-F1
#
_entry.id   AF-A0A7H4P020-F1
#
_cell.length_a   1.000
_cell.length_b   1.000
_cell.length_c   1.000
_cell.angle_alpha   90.00
_cell.angle_beta   90.00
_cell.angle_gamma   90.00
#
_symmetry.space_group_name_H-M   'P 1'
#
loop_
_entity.id
_entity.type
_entity.pdbx_description
1 polymer ?
#
loop_
_entity_poly.entity_id
_entity_poly.type
_entity_poly.pdbx_seq_one_letter_code
_entity_poly.pdbx_strand_id
1 'polypeptide(L)'
;MRIALALKGIDYQSVGVNIRIGQQNALEYRRLNPVGLVPTLITDKGESLGQSLAIADWLDRHYPQPLLLPQADSARMRVLEIVYAIACDIHPINNMRVLRYLGDELKVSEEEKKRWYAHWIQQGFSAVEQLLRHAKSGDFCRGRCAYPGGLLPGAAVGQRPEDGLRS
;
A
#
# COMPACT_ATOMS: atom_id res chain seq x y z
N MET A 1 2.91 -0.91 0.18
CA MET A 1 4.14 -1.31 0.90
C MET A 1 5.39 -1.20 0.04
N ARG A 2 5.44 -1.83 -1.14
CA ARG A 2 6.59 -1.71 -2.06
C ARG A 2 7.04 -0.26 -2.29
N ILE A 3 6.09 0.66 -2.50
CA ILE A 3 6.37 2.10 -2.64
C ILE A 3 7.07 2.65 -1.38
N ALA A 4 6.55 2.38 -0.18
CA ALA A 4 7.14 2.87 1.06
C ALA A 4 8.55 2.31 1.30
N LEU A 5 8.81 1.04 1.00
CA LEU A 5 10.15 0.45 1.08
C LEU A 5 11.11 1.10 0.06
N ALA A 6 10.66 1.30 -1.18
CA ALA A 6 11.44 1.97 -2.22
C ALA A 6 11.76 3.43 -1.84
N LEU A 7 10.79 4.17 -1.28
CA LEU A 7 11.01 5.53 -0.78
C LEU A 7 12.06 5.55 0.36
N LYS A 8 12.07 4.53 1.20
CA LYS A 8 13.08 4.38 2.25
C LYS A 8 14.46 3.93 1.75
N GLY A 9 14.57 3.55 0.47
CA GLY A 9 15.80 2.94 -0.06
C GLY A 9 16.13 1.60 0.61
N ILE A 10 15.11 0.87 1.09
CA ILE A 10 15.30 -0.42 1.76
C ILE A 10 15.17 -1.53 0.73
N ASP A 11 16.24 -2.32 0.59
CA ASP A 11 16.20 -3.56 -0.18
C ASP A 11 15.32 -4.60 0.50
N TYR A 12 14.56 -5.36 -0.28
CA TYR A 12 13.69 -6.39 0.24
C TYR A 12 13.52 -7.54 -0.75
N GLN A 13 13.33 -8.74 -0.22
CA GLN A 13 12.90 -9.88 -1.00
C GLN A 13 11.37 -9.91 -1.09
N SER A 14 10.82 -9.96 -2.30
CA SER A 14 9.38 -10.10 -2.52
C SER A 14 9.01 -11.56 -2.70
N VAL A 15 8.21 -12.10 -1.78
CA VAL A 15 7.57 -13.43 -1.93
C VAL A 15 6.11 -13.24 -2.36
N GLY A 16 5.75 -13.78 -3.53
CA GLY A 16 4.41 -13.67 -4.08
C GLY A 16 3.40 -14.53 -3.33
N VAL A 17 2.28 -13.93 -2.92
CA VAL A 17 1.13 -14.63 -2.34
C VAL A 17 -0.08 -14.43 -3.24
N ASN A 18 -0.53 -15.50 -3.89
CA ASN A 18 -1.66 -15.47 -4.81
C ASN A 18 -2.99 -15.46 -4.03
N ILE A 19 -3.49 -14.24 -3.83
CA ILE A 19 -4.75 -14.03 -3.13
C ILE A 19 -5.98 -14.52 -3.89
N ARG A 20 -5.89 -14.68 -5.22
CA ARG A 20 -7.01 -15.15 -6.06
C ARG A 20 -7.34 -16.62 -5.86
N ILE A 21 -6.35 -17.42 -5.49
CA ILE A 21 -6.54 -18.83 -5.10
C ILE A 21 -6.53 -19.03 -3.58
N GLY A 22 -6.33 -17.95 -2.81
CA GLY A 22 -6.45 -18.00 -1.35
C GLY A 22 -5.21 -18.48 -0.60
N GLN A 23 -4.00 -18.37 -1.18
CA GLN A 23 -2.75 -18.80 -0.51
C GLN A 23 -2.54 -18.18 0.88
N GLN A 24 -3.02 -16.95 1.10
CA GLN A 24 -2.98 -16.27 2.39
C GLN A 24 -3.81 -16.96 3.50
N ASN A 25 -4.68 -17.90 3.14
CA ASN A 25 -5.44 -18.71 4.09
C ASN A 25 -4.71 -19.97 4.52
N ALA A 26 -3.64 -20.37 3.84
CA ALA A 26 -2.86 -21.54 4.20
C ALA A 26 -2.27 -21.38 5.61
N LEU A 27 -2.18 -22.49 6.34
CA LEU A 27 -1.69 -22.52 7.72
C LEU A 27 -0.29 -21.90 7.85
N GLU A 28 0.58 -22.16 6.87
CA GLU A 28 1.93 -21.59 6.82
C GLU A 28 1.91 -20.05 6.80
N TYR A 29 1.04 -19.44 5.99
CA TYR A 29 0.94 -17.99 5.91
C TYR A 29 0.26 -17.42 7.16
N ARG A 30 -0.78 -18.10 7.67
CA ARG A 30 -1.51 -17.70 8.88
C ARG A 30 -0.62 -17.69 10.12
N ARG A 31 0.43 -18.53 10.17
CA ARG A 31 1.44 -18.49 11.23
C ARG A 31 2.27 -17.20 11.20
N LEU A 32 2.51 -16.64 10.01
CA LEU A 32 3.20 -15.34 9.85
C LEU A 32 2.25 -14.17 10.14
N ASN A 33 1.01 -14.25 9.63
CA ASN A 33 0.00 -13.22 9.81
C ASN A 33 -1.37 -13.86 10.10
N PRO A 34 -1.79 -13.89 11.38
CA PRO A 34 -3.06 -14.51 11.79
C PRO A 34 -4.29 -13.93 11.07
N VAL A 35 -4.24 -12.64 10.69
CA VAL A 35 -5.32 -11.96 9.97
C VAL A 35 -5.51 -12.56 8.57
N GLY A 36 -4.47 -13.17 7.99
CA GLY A 36 -4.51 -13.78 6.65
C GLY A 36 -4.70 -12.74 5.55
N LEU A 37 -4.03 -11.59 5.69
CA LEU A 37 -4.05 -10.51 4.71
C LEU A 37 -2.61 -10.16 4.29
N VAL A 38 -2.48 -9.67 3.06
CA VAL A 38 -1.23 -9.08 2.56
C VAL A 38 -1.30 -7.56 2.66
N PRO A 39 -0.17 -6.86 2.87
CA PRO A 39 1.20 -7.38 3.02
C PRO A 39 1.51 -7.89 4.44
N THR A 40 2.56 -8.71 4.54
CA THR A 40 3.26 -9.04 5.78
C THR A 40 4.74 -8.76 5.54
N LEU A 41 5.37 -7.94 6.38
CA LEU A 41 6.81 -7.65 6.35
C LEU A 41 7.50 -8.55 7.38
N ILE A 42 8.53 -9.26 6.97
CA ILE A 42 9.40 -10.02 7.88
C ILE A 42 10.69 -9.22 8.05
N THR A 43 11.06 -8.90 9.28
CA THR A 43 12.32 -8.20 9.58
C THR A 43 13.49 -9.17 9.56
N ASP A 44 14.73 -8.66 9.50
CA ASP A 44 15.94 -9.50 9.59
C ASP A 44 16.04 -10.27 10.92
N LYS A 45 15.32 -9.81 11.95
CA LYS A 45 15.20 -10.48 13.25
C LYS A 45 14.13 -11.59 13.25
N GLY A 46 13.44 -11.81 12.13
CA GLY A 46 12.37 -12.79 11.97
C GLY A 46 10.99 -12.34 12.48
N GLU A 47 10.83 -11.07 12.86
CA GLU A 47 9.54 -10.57 13.34
C GLU A 47 8.57 -10.36 12.17
N SER A 48 7.32 -10.78 12.34
CA SER A 48 6.27 -10.62 11.34
C SER A 48 5.39 -9.41 11.65
N LEU A 49 5.37 -8.43 10.74
CA LEU A 49 4.57 -7.21 10.84
C LEU A 49 3.45 -7.22 9.80
N GLY A 50 2.21 -7.18 10.25
CA GLY A 50 1.03 -6.99 9.41
C GLY A 50 0.53 -5.55 9.42
N GLN A 51 -0.50 -5.27 8.62
CA GLN A 51 -1.13 -3.94 8.46
C GLN A 51 -0.21 -2.88 7.85
N SER A 52 -0.54 -2.43 6.64
CA SER A 52 0.31 -1.51 5.87
C SER A 52 0.64 -0.20 6.60
N LEU A 53 -0.31 0.37 7.35
CA LEU A 53 -0.09 1.63 8.08
C LEU A 53 0.72 1.42 9.37
N ALA A 54 0.56 0.29 10.04
CA ALA A 54 1.41 -0.07 11.18
C ALA A 54 2.85 -0.32 10.74
N ILE A 55 3.04 -0.99 9.60
CA ILE A 55 4.36 -1.18 8.98
C ILE A 55 4.97 0.16 8.58
N ALA A 56 4.20 1.08 7.99
CA ALA A 56 4.71 2.41 7.62
C ALA A 56 5.17 3.21 8.85
N ASP A 57 4.40 3.18 9.94
CA ASP A 57 4.78 3.83 11.19
C ASP A 57 6.03 3.18 11.82
N TRP A 58 6.12 1.84 11.79
CA TRP A 58 7.32 1.11 12.21
C TRP A 58 8.54 1.54 11.40
N LEU A 59 8.42 1.66 10.07
CA LEU A 59 9.51 2.12 9.21
C LEU A 59 9.94 3.56 9.51
N ASP A 60 9.01 4.47 9.80
CA ASP A 60 9.35 5.85 10.19
C ASP A 60 10.16 5.90 11.50
N ARG A 61 9.90 4.97 12.44
CA ARG A 61 10.67 4.89 13.70
C ARG A 61 12.06 4.28 13.54
N HIS A 62 12.21 3.31 12.64
CA HIS A 62 13.47 2.55 12.47
C HIS A 62 14.37 3.13 11.36
N TYR A 63 13.78 3.81 10.39
CA TYR A 63 14.46 4.43 9.25
C TYR A 63 13.94 5.87 9.11
N PRO A 64 14.40 6.82 9.93
CA PRO A 64 13.73 8.12 10.10
C PRO A 64 13.80 9.04 8.88
N GLN A 65 14.64 8.74 7.89
CA GLN A 65 14.75 9.53 6.66
C GLN A 65 14.64 8.63 5.41
N PRO A 66 13.83 9.02 4.42
CA PRO A 66 12.81 10.08 4.46
C PRO A 66 11.61 9.70 5.33
N LEU A 67 10.88 10.67 5.87
CA LEU A 67 9.61 10.40 6.56
C LEU A 67 8.50 10.04 5.57
N LEU A 68 7.73 8.99 5.85
CA LEU A 68 6.54 8.61 5.08
C LEU A 68 5.32 9.42 5.52
N LEU A 69 5.24 9.75 6.80
CA LEU A 69 4.19 10.58 7.37
C LEU A 69 4.76 11.89 7.91
N PRO A 70 4.03 13.01 7.80
CA PRO A 70 4.45 14.27 8.42
C PRO A 70 4.65 14.13 9.94
N GLN A 71 5.60 14.90 10.49
CA GLN A 71 5.84 14.98 11.93
C GLN A 71 4.89 15.95 12.65
N ALA A 72 4.68 17.15 12.09
CA ALA A 72 3.85 18.16 12.74
C ALA A 72 2.39 17.70 12.87
N ASP A 73 1.80 17.80 14.06
CA ASP A 73 0.50 17.20 14.38
C ASP A 73 -0.61 17.61 13.42
N SER A 74 -0.75 18.90 13.12
CA SER A 74 -1.79 19.39 12.21
C SER A 74 -1.65 18.82 10.79
N ALA A 75 -0.41 18.70 10.31
CA ALA A 75 -0.10 18.09 9.03
C ALA A 75 -0.36 16.59 9.02
N ARG A 76 0.07 15.93 10.10
CA ARG A 76 -0.04 14.48 10.29
C ARG A 76 -1.50 14.07 10.35
N MET A 77 -2.31 14.76 11.16
CA MET A 77 -3.74 14.47 11.29
C MET A 77 -4.45 14.59 9.96
N ARG A 78 -4.11 15.60 9.15
CA ARG A 78 -4.74 15.76 7.83
C ARG A 78 -4.37 14.66 6.84
N VAL A 79 -3.10 14.24 6.83
CA VAL A 79 -2.67 13.11 6.00
C VAL A 79 -3.32 11.82 6.47
N LEU A 80 -3.37 11.59 7.78
CA LEU A 80 -4.00 10.40 8.37
C LEU A 80 -5.50 10.35 8.07
N GLU A 81 -6.21 11.47 8.08
CA GLU A 81 -7.62 11.53 7.71
C GLU A 81 -7.85 11.04 6.28
N ILE A 82 -7.05 11.52 5.32
CA ILE A 82 -7.12 11.08 3.92
C ILE A 82 -6.73 9.59 3.79
N VAL A 83 -5.65 9.19 4.47
CA VAL A 83 -5.14 7.82 4.43
C VAL A 83 -6.16 6.84 5.03
N TYR A 84 -6.80 7.19 6.13
CA TYR A 84 -7.81 6.35 6.77
C TYR A 84 -9.12 6.33 5.99
N ALA A 85 -9.54 7.42 5.36
CA ALA A 85 -10.68 7.39 4.43
C ALA A 85 -10.48 6.30 3.35
N ILE A 86 -9.25 6.15 2.84
CA ILE A 86 -8.96 5.09 1.86
C ILE A 86 -8.80 3.72 2.55
N ALA A 87 -7.99 3.64 3.60
CA ALA A 87 -7.56 2.38 4.19
C ALA A 87 -8.62 1.69 5.05
N CYS A 88 -9.57 2.46 5.62
CA CYS A 88 -10.64 1.99 6.47
C CYS A 88 -11.98 1.97 5.73
N ASP A 89 -12.27 2.99 4.92
CA ASP A 89 -13.64 3.19 4.42
C ASP A 89 -13.83 2.77 2.96
N ILE A 90 -12.76 2.67 2.16
CA ILE A 90 -12.84 2.27 0.75
C ILE A 90 -12.27 0.86 0.52
N HIS A 91 -11.02 0.65 0.91
CA HIS A 91 -10.29 -0.57 0.58
C HIS A 91 -10.87 -1.83 1.26
N PRO A 92 -11.25 -1.83 2.56
CA PRO A 92 -11.70 -3.05 3.22
C PRO A 92 -13.02 -3.60 2.68
N ILE A 93 -13.98 -2.75 2.36
CA ILE A 93 -15.30 -3.15 1.82
C ILE A 93 -15.23 -3.65 0.37
N ASN A 94 -14.15 -3.32 -0.33
CA ASN A 94 -13.84 -3.79 -1.67
C ASN A 94 -12.78 -4.90 -1.69
N ASN A 95 -12.37 -5.40 -0.52
CA ASN A 95 -11.39 -6.46 -0.43
C ASN A 95 -11.93 -7.79 -0.99
N MET A 96 -11.05 -8.60 -1.58
CA MET A 96 -11.40 -9.91 -2.13
C MET A 96 -12.19 -10.81 -1.17
N ARG A 97 -11.91 -10.79 0.14
CA ARG A 97 -12.66 -11.60 1.11
C ARG A 97 -14.12 -11.19 1.22
N VAL A 98 -14.41 -9.89 1.11
CA VAL A 98 -15.76 -9.33 1.16
C VAL A 98 -16.47 -9.62 -0.16
N LEU A 99 -15.80 -9.39 -1.30
CA LEU A 99 -16.37 -9.66 -2.62
C LEU A 99 -16.66 -11.15 -2.85
N ARG A 100 -15.83 -12.05 -2.29
CA ARG A 100 -16.12 -13.48 -2.26
C ARG A 100 -17.35 -13.80 -1.42
N TYR A 101 -17.44 -13.28 -0.20
CA TYR A 101 -18.64 -13.50 0.63
C TYR A 101 -19.92 -13.02 -0.08
N LEU A 102 -19.88 -11.87 -0.76
CA LEU A 102 -21.01 -11.38 -1.56
C LEU A 102 -21.42 -12.37 -2.66
N GLY A 103 -20.47 -12.93 -3.41
CA GLY A 103 -20.77 -13.86 -4.50
C GLY A 103 -21.08 -15.29 -4.02
N ASP A 104 -20.25 -15.83 -3.14
CA ASP A 104 -20.26 -17.23 -2.74
C ASP A 104 -21.36 -17.51 -1.71
N GLU A 105 -21.57 -16.63 -0.72
CA GLU A 105 -22.54 -16.84 0.36
C GLU A 105 -23.86 -16.13 0.07
N LEU A 106 -23.81 -14.84 -0.28
CA LEU A 106 -25.01 -14.02 -0.50
C LEU A 106 -25.55 -14.08 -1.94
N LYS A 107 -24.86 -14.81 -2.84
CA LYS A 107 -25.27 -15.04 -4.23
C LYS A 107 -25.51 -13.76 -5.05
N VAL A 108 -24.80 -12.69 -4.70
CA VAL A 108 -24.83 -11.42 -5.43
C VAL A 108 -24.18 -11.61 -6.80
N SER A 109 -24.86 -11.15 -7.85
CA SER A 109 -24.37 -11.28 -9.24
C SER A 109 -23.07 -10.50 -9.49
N GLU A 110 -22.36 -10.83 -10.57
CA GLU A 110 -21.16 -10.09 -10.97
C GLU A 110 -21.49 -8.63 -11.31
N GLU A 111 -22.63 -8.37 -11.93
CA GLU A 111 -23.13 -7.03 -12.26
C GLU A 111 -23.39 -6.22 -10.99
N GLU A 112 -23.98 -6.83 -9.97
CA GLU A 112 -24.21 -6.18 -8.67
C GLU A 112 -22.91 -5.94 -7.91
N LYS A 113 -21.96 -6.89 -7.91
CA LYS A 113 -20.63 -6.70 -7.32
C LYS A 113 -19.85 -5.56 -7.99
N LYS A 114 -19.96 -5.43 -9.31
CA LYS A 114 -19.38 -4.27 -10.04
C LYS A 114 -20.03 -2.96 -9.60
N ARG A 115 -21.35 -2.91 -9.44
CA ARG A 115 -22.07 -1.73 -8.92
C ARG A 115 -21.66 -1.39 -7.50
N TRP A 116 -21.55 -2.38 -6.62
CA TRP A 116 -21.02 -2.23 -5.25
C TRP A 116 -19.64 -1.58 -5.27
N TYR A 117 -18.72 -2.16 -6.06
CA TYR A 117 -17.34 -1.68 -6.14
C TYR A 117 -17.26 -0.23 -6.64
N ALA A 118 -18.00 0.08 -7.71
CA ALA A 118 -18.07 1.43 -8.28
C ALA A 118 -18.68 2.44 -7.29
N HIS A 119 -19.77 2.08 -6.61
CA HIS A 119 -20.45 2.93 -5.63
C HIS A 119 -19.50 3.38 -4.51
N TRP A 120 -18.84 2.43 -3.86
CA TRP A 120 -17.97 2.72 -2.71
C TRP A 120 -16.70 3.46 -3.11
N ILE A 121 -16.14 3.15 -4.29
CA ILE A 121 -15.05 3.96 -4.85
C ILE A 121 -15.53 5.39 -5.10
N GLN A 122 -16.64 5.58 -5.80
CA GLN A 122 -17.13 6.91 -6.14
C GLN A 122 -17.42 7.74 -4.88
N GLN A 123 -18.13 7.17 -3.90
CA GLN A 123 -18.44 7.86 -2.66
C GLN A 123 -17.17 8.22 -1.88
N GLY A 124 -16.28 7.25 -1.68
CA GLY A 124 -15.05 7.47 -0.92
C GLY A 124 -14.09 8.45 -1.58
N PHE A 125 -13.86 8.32 -2.89
CA PHE A 125 -13.00 9.26 -3.62
C PHE A 125 -13.60 10.66 -3.72
N SER A 126 -14.92 10.80 -3.77
CA SER A 126 -15.57 12.11 -3.70
C SER A 126 -15.29 12.80 -2.36
N ALA A 127 -15.32 12.05 -1.25
CA ALA A 127 -14.95 12.58 0.07
C ALA A 127 -13.45 12.93 0.15
N VAL A 128 -12.58 12.05 -0.35
CA VAL A 128 -11.12 12.29 -0.42
C VAL A 128 -10.81 13.54 -1.23
N GLU A 129 -11.48 13.75 -2.37
CA GLU A 129 -11.30 14.94 -3.19
C GLU A 129 -11.65 16.23 -2.43
N GLN A 130 -12.75 16.22 -1.66
CA GLN A 130 -13.10 17.34 -0.80
C GLN A 130 -12.06 17.56 0.30
N LEU A 131 -11.55 16.49 0.91
CA LEU A 131 -10.47 16.59 1.91
C LEU A 131 -9.20 17.21 1.31
N LEU A 132 -8.82 16.83 0.09
CA LEU A 132 -7.67 17.41 -0.61
C LEU A 132 -7.85 18.91 -0.90
N ARG A 133 -9.04 19.31 -1.39
CA ARG A 133 -9.36 20.73 -1.64
C ARG A 133 -9.27 21.57 -0.38
N HIS A 134 -9.89 21.11 0.71
CA HIS A 134 -9.85 21.78 2.01
C HIS A 134 -8.43 21.84 2.60
N ALA A 135 -7.58 20.86 2.31
CA ALA A 135 -6.18 20.84 2.75
C ALA A 135 -5.27 21.81 1.96
N LYS A 136 -5.78 22.42 0.88
CA LYS A 136 -4.97 23.15 -0.11
C LYS A 136 -3.79 22.32 -0.61
N SER A 137 -4.05 21.04 -0.90
CA SER A 137 -3.05 20.10 -1.42
C SER A 137 -2.41 20.63 -2.72
N GLY A 138 -1.13 20.33 -2.92
CA GLY A 138 -0.38 20.65 -4.14
C GLY A 138 -0.24 19.41 -5.03
N ASP A 139 0.94 19.20 -5.61
CA ASP A 139 1.25 18.00 -6.42
C ASP A 139 1.11 16.69 -5.64
N PHE A 140 1.17 16.77 -4.30
CA PHE A 140 0.92 15.67 -3.37
C PHE A 140 -0.26 15.99 -2.46
N CYS A 141 -0.79 14.96 -1.78
CA CYS A 141 -1.86 15.09 -0.78
C CYS A 141 -1.56 16.20 0.26
N ARG A 142 -0.29 16.59 0.43
CA ARG A 142 0.10 17.88 1.01
C ARG A 142 1.37 18.42 0.36
N GLY A 143 1.34 19.68 -0.12
CA GLY A 143 2.54 20.45 -0.51
C GLY A 143 3.28 19.95 -1.77
N ARG A 144 4.54 20.40 -1.91
CA ARG A 144 5.43 20.23 -3.08
C ARG A 144 6.50 19.14 -2.91
N CYS A 145 6.25 18.13 -2.07
CA CYS A 145 7.32 17.24 -1.64
C CYS A 145 7.00 15.75 -1.80
N ALA A 146 7.47 15.19 -2.92
CA ALA A 146 8.27 13.98 -2.86
C ALA A 146 9.73 14.47 -2.77
N TYR A 147 10.27 14.52 -1.55
CA TYR A 147 11.64 14.91 -1.17
C TYR A 147 12.04 16.39 -1.30
N PRO A 148 12.58 17.01 -0.22
CA PRO A 148 13.27 18.30 -0.27
C PRO A 148 14.79 18.09 -0.44
N GLY A 149 15.16 17.12 -1.28
CA GLY A 149 16.55 16.78 -1.59
C GLY A 149 16.58 16.30 -3.03
N GLY A 150 17.15 17.12 -3.92
CA GLY A 150 17.25 16.82 -5.33
C GLY A 150 18.05 15.54 -5.60
N LEU A 151 17.77 14.96 -6.77
CA LEU A 151 18.53 13.91 -7.43
C LEU A 151 18.37 12.51 -6.83
N LEU A 152 17.59 11.66 -7.51
CA LEU A 152 17.85 10.21 -7.53
C LEU A 152 19.23 10.02 -8.22
N PRO A 153 20.28 9.53 -7.56
CA PRO A 153 21.46 9.06 -8.27
C PRO A 153 21.15 7.65 -8.78
N GLY A 154 21.15 7.48 -10.11
CA GLY A 154 21.39 6.17 -10.71
C GLY A 154 20.16 5.32 -11.04
N ALA A 155 19.21 5.86 -11.79
CA ALA A 155 18.51 5.05 -12.79
C ALA A 155 19.48 4.82 -13.97
N ALA A 156 20.43 3.90 -13.82
CA ALA A 156 21.17 3.35 -14.95
C ALA A 156 20.47 2.05 -15.38
N VAL A 157 19.66 2.18 -16.44
CA VAL A 157 19.20 1.06 -17.25
C VAL A 157 20.45 0.37 -17.82
N GLY A 158 20.84 -0.76 -17.23
CA GLY A 158 21.85 -1.64 -17.80
C GLY A 158 21.28 -2.35 -19.02
N GLN A 159 21.46 -1.75 -20.19
CA GLN A 159 21.41 -2.45 -21.47
C GLN A 159 22.46 -3.57 -21.44
N ARG A 160 22.07 -4.80 -21.82
CA ARG A 160 23.03 -5.86 -22.14
C ARG A 160 23.80 -5.45 -23.39
N PRO A 161 25.14 -5.57 -23.42
CA PRO A 161 25.85 -5.60 -24.67
C PRO A 161 25.71 -7.01 -25.27
N GLU A 162 24.98 -7.08 -26.38
CA GLU A 162 25.32 -8.00 -27.47
C GLU A 162 26.66 -7.50 -28.03
N ASP A 163 27.70 -8.33 -27.99
CA ASP A 163 28.58 -8.56 -29.15
C ASP A 163 29.65 -9.60 -28.82
N GLY A 164 29.82 -10.51 -29.77
CA GLY A 164 30.57 -11.74 -29.60
C GLY A 164 32.08 -11.59 -29.54
N LEU A 165 32.71 -12.68 -29.10
CA LEU A 165 34.04 -13.05 -29.54
C LEU A 165 34.06 -14.54 -29.89
N ARG A 166 34.47 -14.77 -31.13
CA ARG A 166 34.90 -16.03 -31.69
C ARG A 166 36.08 -16.57 -30.89
N SER A 167 36.05 -17.87 -30.60
CA SER A 167 37.09 -18.85 -30.98
C SER A 167 36.53 -20.24 -30.74
#